data_AF-A0A355DUN0-F1
#
_entry.id   AF-A0A355DUN0-F1
#
_cell.length_a   1.000
_cell.length_b   1.000
_cell.length_c   1.000
_cell.angle_alpha   90.00
_cell.angle_beta   90.00
_cell.angle_gamma   90.00
#
_symmetry.space_group_name_H-M   'P 1'
#
loop_
_entity.id
_entity.type
_entity.pdbx_description
1 polymer ?
#
loop_
_entity_poly.entity_id
_entity_poly.type
_entity_poly.pdbx_seq_one_letter_code
_entity_poly.pdbx_strand_id
1 'polypeptide(L)'
;MESWVPNTGNTKPSRTGMMRQKRFINALIFLAVGSLGLSTFILPLQARSQETKQSCEIAILNAKNRIEQGRDMTVTMDMEDGSEEYPDHPDGRPTIIWLEVDGSAADSVMASPVFQRAIASEIIKSCNSVGAVSFNRYQTGWIYTIGLMRDGTIQKFGCVDDPEQGSPSWGQQWWCD
;
A
#
# COMPACT_ATOMS: atom_id res chain seq x y z
N MET A 1 -33.72 -4.80 -39.61
CA MET A 1 -33.15 -5.77 -40.57
C MET A 1 -32.34 -4.99 -41.57
N GLU A 2 -31.03 -4.94 -41.39
CA GLU A 2 -30.05 -4.77 -42.46
C GLU A 2 -28.68 -5.07 -41.84
N SER A 3 -28.05 -6.11 -42.37
CA SER A 3 -26.80 -6.69 -41.89
C SER A 3 -25.64 -6.12 -42.67
N TRP A 4 -24.54 -5.78 -42.01
CA TRP A 4 -23.23 -5.66 -42.67
C TRP A 4 -22.13 -6.22 -41.77
N VAL A 5 -21.58 -7.37 -42.20
CA VAL A 5 -20.26 -7.91 -41.84
C VAL A 5 -19.56 -8.19 -43.17
N PRO A 6 -18.31 -7.75 -43.33
CA PRO A 6 -17.22 -8.69 -43.69
C PRO A 6 -15.94 -8.33 -42.91
N ASN A 7 -15.34 -9.20 -42.10
CA ASN A 7 -14.63 -10.47 -42.35
C ASN A 7 -13.17 -10.34 -42.82
N THR A 8 -12.30 -10.98 -42.02
CA THR A 8 -10.99 -11.59 -42.29
C THR A 8 -9.76 -10.76 -42.67
N GLY A 9 -8.76 -10.84 -41.80
CA GLY A 9 -7.35 -10.56 -42.09
C GLY A 9 -6.42 -11.35 -41.16
N ASN A 10 -6.37 -12.68 -41.33
CA ASN A 10 -5.40 -13.57 -40.70
C ASN A 10 -3.98 -13.26 -41.20
N THR A 11 -3.03 -13.01 -40.31
CA THR A 11 -1.59 -13.20 -40.59
C THR A 11 -0.87 -13.80 -39.39
N LYS A 12 -0.33 -15.00 -39.61
CA LYS A 12 0.71 -15.73 -38.87
C LYS A 12 1.57 -16.40 -39.96
N PRO A 13 2.79 -16.90 -39.73
CA PRO A 13 3.84 -16.60 -38.75
C PRO A 13 5.19 -16.26 -39.44
N SER A 14 6.20 -15.78 -38.69
CA SER A 14 7.62 -15.87 -39.12
C SER A 14 8.51 -15.98 -37.87
N ARG A 15 9.04 -17.16 -37.50
CA ARG A 15 10.41 -17.65 -37.82
C ARG A 15 11.41 -16.49 -37.81
N THR A 16 12.35 -16.40 -36.87
CA THR A 16 13.66 -17.10 -36.93
C THR A 16 14.49 -16.54 -35.76
N GLY A 17 15.18 -17.38 -35.00
CA GLY A 17 16.07 -16.85 -33.95
C GLY A 17 16.62 -17.85 -32.94
N MET A 18 17.01 -19.04 -33.40
CA MET A 18 17.76 -20.00 -32.62
C MET A 18 19.21 -19.51 -32.47
N MET A 19 19.60 -19.04 -31.29
CA MET A 19 21.00 -18.85 -30.88
C MET A 19 21.08 -18.95 -29.35
N ARG A 20 22.13 -19.49 -28.73
CA ARG A 20 23.20 -20.41 -29.12
C ARG A 20 23.77 -20.80 -27.76
N GLN A 21 23.62 -22.07 -27.40
CA GLN A 21 24.28 -22.71 -26.28
C GLN A 21 25.77 -22.36 -26.25
N LYS A 22 26.22 -21.69 -25.19
CA LYS A 22 27.63 -21.67 -24.80
C LYS A 22 27.73 -22.07 -23.33
N ARG A 23 27.99 -23.36 -23.14
CA ARG A 23 28.57 -23.89 -21.91
C ARG A 23 29.99 -23.32 -21.83
N PHE A 24 30.28 -22.54 -20.81
CA PHE A 24 31.65 -22.32 -20.36
C PHE A 24 31.78 -22.94 -18.98
N ILE A 25 32.26 -24.18 -18.99
CA ILE A 25 32.88 -24.83 -17.85
C ILE A 25 34.24 -24.15 -17.70
N ASN A 26 34.47 -23.44 -16.61
CA ASN A 26 35.81 -23.19 -16.10
C ASN A 26 35.79 -23.50 -14.61
N ALA A 27 36.24 -24.71 -14.30
CA ALA A 27 36.66 -25.11 -12.98
C ALA A 27 38.01 -24.43 -12.69
N LEU A 28 38.07 -23.63 -11.63
CA LEU A 28 39.32 -23.26 -10.98
C LEU A 28 39.10 -23.34 -9.49
N ILE A 29 39.60 -24.45 -8.93
CA ILE A 29 39.73 -24.73 -7.51
C ILE A 29 40.94 -23.93 -7.03
N PHE A 30 40.72 -22.95 -6.15
CA PHE A 30 41.78 -22.43 -5.29
C PHE A 30 41.45 -22.85 -3.86
N LEU A 31 42.19 -23.84 -3.36
CA LEU A 31 42.27 -24.14 -1.94
C LEU A 31 43.17 -23.09 -1.29
N ALA A 32 42.58 -22.01 -0.78
CA ALA A 32 43.25 -21.12 0.16
C ALA A 32 42.87 -21.57 1.58
N VAL A 33 43.78 -22.29 2.22
CA VAL A 33 43.79 -22.50 3.66
C VAL A 33 44.19 -21.15 4.28
N GLY A 34 43.26 -20.52 4.99
CA GLY A 34 43.55 -19.22 5.61
C GLY A 34 42.40 -18.71 6.48
N SER A 35 42.55 -18.91 7.79
CA SER A 35 41.98 -18.09 8.86
C SER A 35 40.45 -18.07 9.02
N LEU A 36 39.97 -18.79 10.03
CA LEU A 36 38.67 -18.55 10.67
C LEU A 36 38.70 -17.20 11.42
N GLY A 37 38.67 -16.10 10.67
CA GLY A 37 38.22 -14.82 11.20
C GLY A 37 36.71 -14.84 11.22
N LEU A 38 36.09 -14.76 12.39
CA LEU A 38 34.66 -14.44 12.52
C LEU A 38 34.43 -13.05 11.92
N SER A 39 34.17 -12.99 10.62
CA SER A 39 33.62 -11.80 9.98
C SER A 39 32.14 -11.71 10.37
N THR A 40 31.87 -11.00 11.46
CA THR A 40 30.53 -10.48 11.72
C THR A 40 30.20 -9.52 10.57
N PHE A 41 29.47 -10.00 9.56
CA PHE A 41 28.87 -9.15 8.54
C PHE A 41 27.80 -8.28 9.21
N ILE A 42 28.23 -7.15 9.76
CA ILE A 42 27.34 -6.05 10.10
C ILE A 42 26.89 -5.48 8.75
N LEU A 43 25.76 -5.97 8.24
CA LEU A 43 25.11 -5.32 7.10
C LEU A 43 24.84 -3.86 7.47
N PRO A 44 25.15 -2.89 6.59
CA PRO A 44 24.91 -1.49 6.89
C PRO A 44 23.41 -1.26 7.05
N LEU A 45 23.02 -0.76 8.22
CA LEU A 45 21.64 -0.41 8.60
C LEU A 45 20.97 0.54 7.59
N GLN A 46 21.77 1.27 6.80
CA GLN A 46 21.34 2.22 5.78
C GLN A 46 20.60 1.57 4.59
N ALA A 47 20.89 0.31 4.23
CA ALA A 47 20.20 -0.36 3.12
C ALA A 47 18.71 -0.63 3.45
N ARG A 48 18.41 -1.03 4.69
CA ARG A 48 17.04 -1.28 5.15
C ARG A 48 16.19 -0.01 5.19
N SER A 49 16.78 1.12 5.58
CA SER A 49 16.06 2.41 5.65
C SER A 49 15.61 2.88 4.26
N GLN A 50 16.48 2.78 3.26
CA GLN A 50 16.15 3.16 1.87
C GLN A 50 15.11 2.22 1.25
N GLU A 51 15.22 0.91 1.49
CA GLU A 51 14.27 -0.09 1.03
C GLU A 51 12.86 0.16 1.60
N THR A 52 12.76 0.56 2.88
CA THR A 52 11.46 0.89 3.50
C THR A 52 10.81 2.16 2.94
N LYS A 53 11.61 3.18 2.60
CA LYS A 53 11.06 4.41 2.00
C LYS A 53 10.51 4.15 0.59
N GLN A 54 11.28 3.44 -0.23
CA GLN A 54 10.86 3.11 -1.59
C GLN A 54 9.64 2.17 -1.59
N SER A 55 9.61 1.19 -0.68
CA SER A 55 8.45 0.29 -0.51
C SER A 55 7.17 1.06 -0.13
N CYS A 56 7.28 2.08 0.71
CA CYS A 56 6.14 2.90 1.11
C CYS A 56 5.60 3.74 -0.05
N GLU A 57 6.47 4.44 -0.77
CA GLU A 57 6.07 5.24 -1.94
C GLU A 57 5.37 4.40 -3.02
N ILE A 58 5.89 3.19 -3.28
CA ILE A 58 5.27 2.23 -4.21
C ILE A 58 3.90 1.77 -3.71
N ALA A 59 3.77 1.44 -2.42
CA ALA A 59 2.51 0.97 -1.85
C ALA A 59 1.41 2.05 -1.93
N ILE A 60 1.76 3.32 -1.67
CA ILE A 60 0.85 4.45 -1.78
C ILE A 60 0.42 4.67 -3.24
N LEU A 61 1.36 4.63 -4.19
CA LEU A 61 1.05 4.77 -5.61
C LEU A 61 0.18 3.62 -6.12
N ASN A 62 0.48 2.38 -5.71
CA ASN A 62 -0.33 1.21 -6.05
C ASN A 62 -1.74 1.32 -5.46
N ALA A 63 -1.88 1.79 -4.22
CA ALA A 63 -3.17 2.02 -3.59
C ALA A 63 -4.02 2.99 -4.42
N LYS A 64 -3.47 4.16 -4.75
CA LYS A 64 -4.13 5.14 -5.62
C LYS A 64 -4.54 4.54 -6.96
N ASN A 65 -3.61 3.91 -7.66
CA ASN A 65 -3.89 3.28 -8.96
C ASN A 65 -4.99 2.22 -8.85
N ARG A 66 -4.98 1.38 -7.81
CA ARG A 66 -6.00 0.32 -7.60
C ARG A 66 -7.38 0.90 -7.33
N ILE A 67 -7.48 2.06 -6.69
CA ILE A 67 -8.75 2.76 -6.46
C ILE A 67 -9.24 3.39 -7.78
N GLU A 68 -8.38 4.02 -8.56
CA GLU A 68 -8.76 4.71 -9.80
C GLU A 68 -8.96 3.76 -11.00
N GLN A 69 -8.28 2.61 -11.03
CA GLN A 69 -8.20 1.76 -12.23
C GLN A 69 -9.57 1.29 -12.72
N GLY A 70 -9.90 1.71 -13.95
CA GLY A 70 -11.14 1.33 -14.63
C GLY A 70 -12.39 2.00 -14.07
N ARG A 71 -12.22 3.05 -13.26
CA ARG A 71 -13.31 3.79 -12.62
C ARG A 71 -13.24 5.27 -12.99
N ASP A 72 -14.41 5.90 -13.09
CA ASP A 72 -14.53 7.35 -13.24
C ASP A 72 -14.47 8.01 -11.85
N MET A 73 -13.25 8.15 -11.34
CA MET A 73 -12.95 8.74 -10.04
C MET A 73 -11.50 9.24 -9.95
N THR A 74 -11.24 10.06 -8.95
CA THR A 74 -9.89 10.53 -8.58
C THR A 74 -9.64 10.28 -7.10
N VAL A 75 -8.37 10.12 -6.75
CA VAL A 75 -7.90 10.04 -5.36
C VAL A 75 -6.88 11.14 -5.09
N THR A 76 -7.22 12.01 -4.14
CA THR A 76 -6.27 12.94 -3.53
C THR A 76 -5.74 12.30 -2.24
N MET A 77 -4.47 12.53 -1.95
CA MET A 77 -3.81 11.93 -0.79
C MET A 77 -3.15 13.03 0.04
N ASP A 78 -3.35 12.97 1.35
CA ASP A 78 -2.64 13.79 2.32
C ASP A 78 -2.04 12.91 3.42
N MET A 79 -1.01 13.43 4.10
CA MET A 79 -0.36 12.76 5.23
C MET A 79 -0.32 13.73 6.40
N GLU A 80 -0.92 13.32 7.50
CA GLU A 80 -0.96 14.12 8.72
C GLU A 80 -0.26 13.40 9.87
N ASP A 81 0.31 14.18 10.77
CA ASP A 81 0.79 13.68 12.06
C ASP A 81 -0.39 13.59 13.02
N GLY A 82 -0.82 12.36 13.32
CA GLY A 82 -1.96 12.10 14.21
C GLY A 82 -1.61 12.20 15.70
N SER A 83 -0.40 12.63 16.09
CA SER A 83 0.03 12.60 17.51
C SER A 83 -0.79 13.51 18.43
N GLU A 84 -1.33 14.61 17.91
CA GLU A 84 -2.18 15.52 18.69
C GLU A 84 -3.58 14.93 18.91
N GLU A 85 -4.17 14.34 17.87
CA GLU A 85 -5.48 13.70 17.94
C GLU A 85 -5.43 12.35 18.68
N TYR A 86 -4.34 11.60 18.55
CA TYR A 86 -4.17 10.29 19.17
C TYR A 86 -2.84 10.20 19.91
N PRO A 87 -2.72 10.76 21.13
CA PRO A 87 -1.48 10.70 21.91
C PRO A 87 -1.03 9.28 22.26
N ASP A 88 -1.93 8.31 22.14
CA ASP A 88 -1.73 6.91 22.48
C ASP A 88 -1.52 6.00 21.24
N HIS A 89 -1.17 6.61 20.09
CA HIS A 89 -0.83 5.94 18.84
C HIS A 89 0.31 4.90 19.00
N PRO A 90 0.45 3.90 18.11
CA PRO A 90 1.54 2.93 18.19
C PRO A 90 2.92 3.60 18.03
N ASP A 91 3.92 3.09 18.76
CA ASP A 91 5.27 3.64 18.76
C ASP A 91 5.85 3.80 17.35
N GLY A 92 6.33 5.01 17.05
CA GLY A 92 6.93 5.34 15.77
C GLY A 92 5.95 5.33 14.59
N ARG A 93 4.64 5.21 14.83
CA ARG A 93 3.58 5.16 13.81
C ARG A 93 2.48 6.21 13.99
N PRO A 94 2.81 7.50 14.14
CA PRO A 94 1.78 8.54 14.31
C PRO A 94 1.09 8.95 13.02
N THR A 95 1.65 8.63 11.84
CA THR A 95 1.15 9.17 10.57
C THR A 95 -0.19 8.55 10.18
N ILE A 96 -1.14 9.41 9.80
CA ILE A 96 -2.42 9.05 9.20
C ILE A 96 -2.38 9.48 7.73
N ILE A 97 -2.67 8.56 6.82
CA ILE A 97 -2.84 8.88 5.40
C ILE A 97 -4.32 9.09 5.10
N TRP A 98 -4.67 10.26 4.60
CA TRP A 98 -6.02 10.61 4.17
C TRP A 98 -6.14 10.36 2.67
N LEU A 99 -7.01 9.43 2.28
CA LEU A 99 -7.38 9.12 0.90
C LEU A 99 -8.76 9.73 0.62
N GLU A 100 -8.77 10.88 -0.02
CA GLU A 100 -10.00 11.53 -0.45
C GLU A 100 -10.41 11.02 -1.82
N VAL A 101 -11.57 10.37 -1.90
CA VAL A 101 -12.13 9.80 -3.13
C VAL A 101 -13.22 10.72 -3.68
N ASP A 102 -13.14 11.07 -4.96
CA ASP A 102 -14.14 11.86 -5.67
C ASP A 102 -14.54 11.20 -6.99
N GLY A 103 -15.76 11.44 -7.47
CA GLY A 103 -16.28 10.92 -8.74
C GLY A 103 -17.43 9.94 -8.61
N SER A 104 -17.96 9.50 -9.76
CA SER A 104 -19.22 8.76 -9.86
C SER A 104 -19.16 7.36 -9.24
N ALA A 105 -17.96 6.76 -9.17
CA ALA A 105 -17.76 5.44 -8.61
C ALA A 105 -17.34 5.44 -7.13
N ALA A 106 -17.18 6.60 -6.48
CA ALA A 106 -16.59 6.68 -5.15
C ALA A 106 -17.44 5.99 -4.05
N ASP A 107 -18.78 6.00 -4.17
CA ASP A 107 -19.66 5.28 -3.24
C ASP A 107 -19.38 3.78 -3.21
N SER A 108 -19.02 3.19 -4.36
CA SER A 108 -18.69 1.76 -4.43
C SER A 108 -17.41 1.40 -3.67
N VAL A 109 -16.46 2.33 -3.61
CA VAL A 109 -15.22 2.18 -2.82
C VAL A 109 -15.54 2.37 -1.35
N MET A 110 -16.31 3.40 -1.01
CA MET A 110 -16.70 3.71 0.37
C MET A 110 -17.59 2.63 1.01
N ALA A 111 -18.45 2.00 0.22
CA ALA A 111 -19.32 0.91 0.67
C ALA A 111 -18.60 -0.46 0.75
N SER A 112 -17.29 -0.53 0.50
CA SER A 112 -16.54 -1.80 0.46
C SER A 112 -15.46 -1.90 1.56
N PRO A 113 -15.84 -2.29 2.80
CA PRO A 113 -14.91 -2.52 3.90
C PRO A 113 -13.76 -3.49 3.56
N VAL A 114 -14.04 -4.50 2.73
CA VAL A 114 -13.04 -5.50 2.31
C VAL A 114 -11.98 -4.84 1.42
N PHE A 115 -12.41 -4.01 0.47
CA PHE A 115 -11.50 -3.30 -0.42
C PHE A 115 -10.67 -2.26 0.34
N GLN A 116 -11.31 -1.44 1.17
CA GLN A 116 -10.64 -0.45 2.02
C GLN A 116 -9.59 -1.12 2.93
N ARG A 117 -9.96 -2.23 3.60
CA ARG A 117 -9.03 -2.98 4.46
C ARG A 117 -7.84 -3.54 3.70
N ALA A 118 -8.05 -4.03 2.47
CA ALA A 118 -6.96 -4.54 1.65
C ALA A 118 -5.95 -3.44 1.29
N ILE A 119 -6.45 -2.26 0.90
CA ILE A 119 -5.62 -1.08 0.57
C ILE A 119 -4.87 -0.57 1.81
N ALA A 120 -5.58 -0.34 2.92
CA ALA A 120 -4.97 0.15 4.15
C ALA A 120 -3.90 -0.83 4.69
N SER A 121 -4.17 -2.14 4.62
CA SER A 121 -3.22 -3.16 5.05
C SER A 121 -1.93 -3.16 4.23
N GLU A 122 -2.01 -2.93 2.93
CA GLU A 122 -0.83 -2.83 2.05
C GLU A 122 0.04 -1.62 2.44
N ILE A 123 -0.59 -0.46 2.63
CA ILE A 123 0.08 0.78 3.02
C ILE A 123 0.73 0.64 4.41
N ILE A 124 -0.04 0.28 5.45
CA ILE A 124 0.44 0.21 6.84
C ILE A 124 1.61 -0.78 6.98
N LYS A 125 1.57 -1.91 6.26
CA LYS A 125 2.66 -2.90 6.28
C LYS A 125 3.91 -2.43 5.55
N SER A 126 3.76 -1.59 4.53
CA SER A 126 4.87 -1.09 3.71
C SER A 126 5.49 0.20 4.27
N CYS A 127 4.73 0.96 5.05
CA CYS A 127 5.11 2.26 5.59
C CYS A 127 5.28 2.19 7.12
N ASN A 128 6.52 2.18 7.60
CA ASN A 128 6.82 2.00 9.03
C ASN A 128 6.40 3.17 9.93
N SER A 129 6.15 4.36 9.38
CA SER A 129 5.65 5.52 10.14
C SER A 129 4.12 5.65 10.10
N VAL A 130 3.44 4.86 9.27
CA VAL A 130 1.99 4.95 9.10
C VAL A 130 1.31 4.02 10.08
N GLY A 131 0.44 4.61 10.90
CA GLY A 131 -0.43 3.91 11.83
C GLY A 131 -1.80 3.65 11.23
N ALA A 132 -2.35 4.59 10.46
CA ALA A 132 -3.72 4.50 9.95
C ALA A 132 -3.87 5.06 8.52
N VAL A 133 -4.93 4.61 7.86
CA VAL A 133 -5.38 5.11 6.56
C VAL A 133 -6.87 5.44 6.68
N SER A 134 -7.22 6.69 6.40
CA SER A 134 -8.57 7.22 6.42
C SER A 134 -9.09 7.36 5.00
N PHE A 135 -10.23 6.75 4.69
CA PHE A 135 -10.93 6.93 3.41
C PHE A 135 -12.04 7.96 3.61
N ASN A 136 -12.08 8.97 2.75
CA ASN A 136 -13.00 10.10 2.87
C ASN A 136 -13.67 10.33 1.53
N ARG A 137 -15.01 10.40 1.51
CA ARG A 137 -15.70 10.81 0.30
C ARG A 137 -15.72 12.34 0.22
N TYR A 138 -15.19 12.88 -0.88
CA TYR A 138 -15.10 14.31 -1.11
C TYR A 138 -16.44 15.02 -0.87
N GLN A 139 -16.39 16.14 -0.15
CA GLN A 139 -17.55 16.98 0.21
C GLN A 139 -18.68 16.23 0.94
N THR A 140 -18.35 15.16 1.67
CA THR A 140 -19.28 14.46 2.56
C THR A 140 -18.67 14.28 3.95
N GLY A 141 -19.49 13.86 4.91
CA GLY A 141 -19.02 13.42 6.23
C GLY A 141 -18.62 11.94 6.28
N TRP A 142 -18.62 11.22 5.14
CA TRP A 142 -18.38 9.79 5.13
C TRP A 142 -16.88 9.49 5.27
N ILE A 143 -16.51 9.05 6.47
CA ILE A 143 -15.15 8.72 6.86
C ILE A 143 -15.05 7.25 7.29
N TYR A 144 -14.05 6.55 6.79
CA TYR A 144 -13.76 5.17 7.17
C TYR A 144 -12.27 4.99 7.46
N THR A 145 -11.90 4.91 8.73
CA THR A 145 -10.50 4.78 9.15
C THR A 145 -10.15 3.34 9.51
N ILE A 146 -9.00 2.87 9.01
CA ILE A 146 -8.41 1.58 9.34
C ILE A 146 -7.01 1.83 9.87
N GLY A 147 -6.65 1.23 11.00
CA GLY A 147 -5.30 1.37 11.55
C GLY A 147 -4.75 0.14 12.25
N LEU A 148 -3.47 0.25 12.63
CA LEU A 148 -2.69 -0.75 13.33
C LEU A 148 -2.98 -0.70 14.83
N MET A 149 -3.58 -1.74 15.39
CA MET A 149 -3.89 -1.85 16.81
C MET A 149 -2.65 -2.26 17.62
N ARG A 150 -2.74 -2.11 18.94
CA ARG A 150 -1.66 -2.51 19.88
C ARG A 150 -1.30 -3.99 19.83
N ASP A 151 -2.24 -4.85 19.48
CA ASP A 151 -2.01 -6.29 19.31
C ASP A 151 -1.37 -6.64 17.95
N GLY A 152 -1.06 -5.63 17.13
CA GLY A 152 -0.47 -5.79 15.80
C GLY A 152 -1.49 -6.10 14.70
N THR A 153 -2.79 -6.18 15.02
CA THR A 153 -3.83 -6.37 14.01
C THR A 153 -4.14 -5.08 13.27
N ILE A 154 -4.63 -5.18 12.04
CA ILE A 154 -5.08 -4.02 11.24
C ILE A 154 -6.60 -4.11 11.10
N GLN A 155 -7.34 -3.17 11.65
CA GLN A 155 -8.80 -3.18 11.69
C GLN A 155 -9.41 -1.78 11.61
N LYS A 156 -10.73 -1.72 11.37
CA LYS A 156 -11.49 -0.46 11.38
C LYS A 156 -11.40 0.17 12.77
N PHE A 157 -11.31 1.50 12.81
CA PHE A 157 -11.52 2.25 14.05
C PHE A 157 -12.98 2.09 14.51
N GLY A 158 -13.16 1.96 15.82
CA GLY A 158 -14.46 1.92 16.47
C GLY A 158 -15.09 3.30 16.57
N CYS A 159 -16.40 3.34 16.70
CA CYS A 159 -17.14 4.58 16.85
C CYS A 159 -17.32 4.91 18.33
N VAL A 160 -17.22 6.19 18.67
CA VAL A 160 -17.47 6.72 20.02
C VAL A 160 -18.38 7.94 19.93
N ASP A 161 -19.35 8.03 20.83
CA ASP A 161 -20.51 8.94 20.70
C ASP A 161 -20.31 10.32 21.36
N ASP A 162 -19.19 10.58 22.04
CA ASP A 162 -19.07 11.74 22.94
C ASP A 162 -17.72 12.49 22.88
N PRO A 163 -17.60 13.53 22.03
CA PRO A 163 -16.38 14.34 21.92
C PRO A 163 -16.10 15.22 23.15
N GLU A 164 -17.02 15.32 24.13
CA GLU A 164 -16.79 16.09 25.35
C GLU A 164 -15.77 15.41 26.30
N GLN A 165 -15.40 14.15 26.02
CA GLN A 165 -14.45 13.38 26.81
C GLN A 165 -12.97 13.56 26.38
N GLY A 166 -12.69 14.45 25.43
CA GLY A 166 -11.34 14.73 24.93
C GLY A 166 -11.06 14.06 23.59
N SER A 167 -9.80 13.79 23.29
CA SER A 167 -9.43 13.12 22.04
C SER A 167 -9.70 11.60 22.12
N PRO A 168 -10.11 10.95 21.01
CA PRO A 168 -10.41 9.52 21.03
C PRO A 168 -9.13 8.72 21.24
N SER A 169 -9.24 7.55 21.87
CA SER A 169 -8.09 6.64 21.93
C SER A 169 -7.78 6.08 20.55
N TRP A 170 -6.52 5.72 20.30
CA TRP A 170 -6.13 5.08 19.05
C TRP A 170 -6.98 3.83 18.78
N GLY A 171 -7.54 3.75 17.58
CA GLY A 171 -8.53 2.74 17.24
C GLY A 171 -9.97 3.17 17.45
N GLN A 172 -10.24 4.44 17.77
CA GLN A 172 -11.57 5.04 17.88
C GLN A 172 -11.68 6.29 16.97
N GLN A 173 -12.90 6.68 16.59
CA GLN A 173 -13.20 7.91 15.84
C GLN A 173 -14.58 8.46 16.24
N TRP A 174 -14.77 9.79 16.17
CA TRP A 174 -16.04 10.45 16.51
C TRP A 174 -17.09 10.34 15.41
N TRP A 175 -16.70 10.56 14.16
CA TRP A 175 -17.65 10.66 13.04
C TRP A 175 -17.77 9.31 12.33
N CYS A 176 -18.89 8.65 12.56
CA CYS A 176 -19.20 7.32 12.06
C CYS A 176 -20.52 7.31 11.30
N ASP A 177 -20.66 8.19 10.32
CA ASP A 177 -21.86 8.28 9.48
C ASP A 177 -21.50 8.05 8.01
#